data_AF-A0A158KPM0-F1
#
_entry.id   AF-A0A158KPM0-F1
#
_cell.length_a   1.000
_cell.length_b   1.000
_cell.length_c   1.000
_cell.angle_alpha   90.00
_cell.angle_beta   90.00
_cell.angle_gamma   90.00
#
_symmetry.space_group_name_H-M   'P 1'
#
loop_
_entity.id
_entity.type
_entity.pdbx_description
1 polymer ?
#
loop_
_entity_poly.entity_id
_entity_poly.type
_entity_poly.pdbx_seq_one_letter_code
_entity_poly.pdbx_strand_id
1 'polypeptide(L)' 'MQDKGVSNQLEKQGYQVKRVKTEGSCYEVYALDKKGNRHEMVVNPVNGKPVSEEVNE' A
#
# COMPACT_ATOMS: atom_id res chain seq x y z
N MET A 1 13.41 -3.71 4.67
CA MET A 1 13.47 -2.35 4.10
C MET A 1 12.06 -2.04 3.64
N GLN A 2 11.44 -0.95 4.10
CA GLN A 2 10.19 -0.48 3.48
C GLN A 2 10.52 -0.16 2.02
N ASP A 3 9.77 -0.76 1.10
CA ASP A 3 9.98 -0.54 -0.32
C ASP A 3 9.53 0.88 -0.67
N LYS A 4 10.49 1.82 -0.61
CA LYS A 4 10.23 3.27 -0.73
C LYS A 4 9.50 3.62 -2.03
N GLY A 5 9.58 2.77 -3.06
CA GLY A 5 8.85 2.97 -4.31
C GLY A 5 7.34 2.94 -4.13
N VAL A 6 6.84 1.90 -3.45
CA VAL A 6 5.40 1.70 -3.22
C VAL A 6 4.85 2.78 -2.29
N SER A 7 5.56 3.06 -1.19
CA SER A 7 5.11 4.07 -0.24
C SER A 7 5.02 5.46 -0.87
N ASN A 8 6.03 5.87 -1.63
CA ASN A 8 6.03 7.16 -2.32
C ASN A 8 4.92 7.28 -3.38
N GLN A 9 4.58 6.19 -4.09
CA GLN A 9 3.49 6.22 -5.07
C GLN A 9 2.13 6.43 -4.38
N LEU A 10 1.88 5.71 -3.30
CA LEU A 10 0.63 5.83 -2.54
C LEU A 10 0.51 7.20 -1.85
N GLU A 11 1.61 7.71 -1.30
CA GLU A 11 1.64 9.07 -0.74
C GLU A 11 1.35 10.15 -1.79
N LYS A 12 1.87 10.00 -3.03
CA LYS A 12 1.53 10.90 -4.15
C LYS A 12 0.06 10.83 -4.56
N GLN A 13 -0.58 9.68 -4.39
CA GLN A 13 -2.01 9.51 -4.61
C GLN A 13 -2.86 10.08 -3.45
N GLY A 14 -2.23 10.48 -2.36
CA GLY A 14 -2.89 11.09 -1.20
C GLY A 14 -3.25 10.10 -0.11
N TYR A 15 -2.70 8.88 -0.15
CA TYR A 15 -2.80 7.91 0.93
C TYR A 15 -1.68 8.12 1.95
N GLN A 16 -2.01 8.01 3.23
CA GLN A 16 -1.04 7.96 4.30
C GLN A 16 -0.64 6.52 4.58
N VAL A 17 0.51 6.10 4.06
CA VAL A 17 1.02 4.75 4.27
C VAL A 17 1.40 4.56 5.74
N LYS A 18 0.76 3.61 6.41
CA LYS A 18 0.98 3.30 7.83
C LYS A 18 1.94 2.15 8.02
N ARG A 19 1.80 1.12 7.18
CA ARG A 19 2.60 -0.10 7.30
C ARG A 19 2.75 -0.74 5.94
N VAL A 20 3.96 -1.20 5.65
CA VAL A 20 4.24 -2.10 4.54
C VAL A 20 4.74 -3.39 5.15
N LYS A 21 3.98 -4.47 4.97
CA LYS A 21 4.43 -5.83 5.26
C LYS A 21 4.96 -6.45 3.97
N THR A 22 5.92 -7.34 4.12
CA THR A 22 6.42 -8.16 3.02
C THR A 22 6.03 -9.58 3.33
N GLU A 23 5.11 -10.13 2.56
CA GLU A 23 4.66 -11.52 2.68
C GLU A 23 5.17 -12.31 1.47
N GLY A 24 6.24 -13.08 1.69
CA GLY A 24 6.90 -13.85 0.65
C GLY A 24 7.42 -12.97 -0.49
N SER A 25 6.74 -13.02 -1.63
CA SER A 25 7.05 -12.27 -2.86
C SER A 25 6.04 -11.16 -3.16
N CYS A 26 5.18 -10.78 -2.22
CA CYS A 26 4.25 -9.66 -2.34
C CYS A 26 4.44 -8.65 -1.21
N TYR A 27 4.10 -7.39 -1.46
CA TYR A 27 3.97 -6.38 -0.42
C TYR A 27 2.50 -6.25 -0.04
N GLU A 28 2.20 -6.17 1.25
CA GLU A 28 0.87 -5.87 1.76
C GLU A 28 0.95 -4.51 2.45
N VAL A 29 0.23 -3.52 1.92
CA VAL A 29 0.31 -2.13 2.33
C VAL A 29 -0.97 -1.72 3.03
N TYR A 30 -0.82 -1.23 4.24
CA TYR A 30 -1.88 -0.64 5.02
C TYR A 30 -1.73 0.88 4.94
N ALA A 31 -2.70 1.55 4.34
CA ALA A 31 -2.71 3.00 4.17
C ALA A 31 -4.04 3.60 4.63
N LEU A 32 -4.06 4.89 4.93
CA LEU A 32 -5.28 5.64 5.17
C LEU A 32 -5.54 6.59 4.01
N ASP A 33 -6.77 6.69 3.52
CA ASP A 33 -7.12 7.75 2.59
C ASP A 33 -7.30 9.10 3.31
N LYS A 34 -7.58 10.16 2.54
CA LYS A 34 -7.83 11.51 3.09
C LYS A 34 -9.08 11.60 3.98
N LYS A 35 -9.99 10.64 3.87
CA LYS A 35 -11.20 10.53 4.71
C LYS A 35 -10.92 9.75 6.00
N GLY A 36 -9.75 9.12 6.11
CA GLY A 36 -9.35 8.30 7.24
C GLY A 36 -9.77 6.83 7.10
N ASN A 37 -10.29 6.40 5.96
CA ASN A 37 -10.64 4.99 5.74
C ASN A 37 -9.38 4.16 5.59
N ARG A 38 -9.41 2.92 6.07
CA ARG A 38 -8.27 1.99 5.95
C ARG A 38 -8.31 1.30 4.61
N HIS A 39 -7.18 1.33 3.92
CA HIS A 39 -6.95 0.64 2.65
C HIS A 39 -5.88 -0.41 2.87
N GLU A 40 -6.21 -1.65 2.54
CA GLU A 40 -5.29 -2.79 2.52
C GLU A 40 -5.03 -3.16 1.07
N MET A 41 -3.82 -2.91 0.59
CA MET A 41 -3.44 -3.10 -0.80
C MET A 41 -2.34 -4.15 -0.90
N VAL A 42 -2.56 -5.20 -1.68
CA VAL A 42 -1.49 -6.14 -2.03
C VAL A 42 -0.80 -5.64 -3.28
N VAL A 43 0.50 -5.37 -3.21
CA VAL A 43 1.31 -4.80 -4.29
C VAL A 43 2.32 -5.83 -4.78
N ASN A 44 2.38 -6.01 -6.10
CA ASN A 44 3.36 -6.88 -6.74
C ASN A 44 4.72 -6.16 -6.79
N PRO A 45 5.80 -6.72 -6.21
CA PRO A 45 7.11 -6.07 -6.14
C PRO A 45 7.81 -5.99 -7.50
N VAL A 46 7.42 -6.81 -8.47
CA VAL A 46 8.06 -6.86 -9.80
C VAL A 46 7.72 -5.62 -10.61
N ASN A 47 6.48 -5.13 -10.49
CA ASN A 47 5.97 -4.01 -11.28
C ASN A 47 5.43 -2.83 -10.45
N GLY A 48 5.38 -2.97 -9.12
CA GLY A 48 4.85 -1.95 -8.20
C GLY A 48 3.35 -1.72 -8.30
N LYS A 49 2.59 -2.60 -8.98
CA LYS A 49 1.15 -2.44 -9.18
C LYS A 49 0.35 -3.14 -8.07
N PRO A 50 -0.72 -2.51 -7.56
CA PRO A 50 -1.67 -3.18 -6.69
C PRO A 50 -2.35 -4.33 -7.46
N VAL A 51 -2.34 -5.50 -6.85
CA VAL A 51 -3.00 -6.75 -7.26
C VAL A 51 -4.41 -6.80 -6.71
N SER A 52 -4.60 -6.33 -5.47
CA SER A 52 -5.89 -6.18 -4.81
C SER A 52 -5.88 -4.94 -3.91
N GLU A 53 -7.06 -4.36 -3.73
CA GLU A 53 -7.33 -3.26 -2.80
C GLU A 53 -8.63 -3.60 -2.04
N GLU A 54 -8.54 -3.65 -0.72
CA GLU A 54 -9.68 -3.76 0.17
C GLU A 54 -9.82 -2.48 0.99
N VAL A 55 -11.02 -1.91 1.00
CA VAL A 55 -11.34 -0.71 1.75
C VAL A 55 -12.17 -1.12 2.95
N ASN A 56 -11.61 -0.91 4.14
CA ASN A 56 -12.29 -1.08 5.41
C ASN A 56 -12.71 0.30 5.92
N GLU A 57 -14.02 0.54 5.93
CA GLU A 57 -14.70 1.74 6.45
C GLU A 57 -14.73 1.77 7.99
#